data_AF-A0A960BBH7-F1
#
_entry.id   AF-A0A960BBH7-F1
#
_cell.length_a   1.000
_cell.length_b   1.000
_cell.length_c   1.000
_cell.angle_alpha   90.00
_cell.angle_beta   90.00
_cell.angle_gamma   90.00
#
_symmetry.space_group_name_H-M   'P 1'
#
loop_
_entity.id
_entity.type
_entity.pdbx_description
1 polymer ?
#
loop_
_entity_poly.entity_id
_entity_poly.type
_entity_poly.pdbx_seq_one_letter_code
_entity_poly.pdbx_strand_id
1 'polypeptide(L)'
;EVEALSEATRQALWAGIAAARVGGHVGDIGHAVETSIRSHPQRYGIVAEYTGHGIGTEMHQAPDVPNLGRRGRGELLVKGTCIAVEPMVTLGSAANATLDDEWTVVTRDGSPAAHWEHTIALTGTGVWVLTAEDGGEAELAARGVKFGPLGD
;
A
#
# COMPACT_ATOMS: atom_id res chain seq x y z
N GLU A 1 -15.83 12.72 -8.31
CA GLU A 1 -14.37 12.93 -8.14
C GLU A 1 -13.84 12.30 -6.86
N VAL A 2 -14.39 12.60 -5.68
CA VAL A 2 -13.92 11.99 -4.40
C VAL A 2 -14.10 10.46 -4.34
N GLU A 3 -15.23 9.93 -4.81
CA GLU A 3 -15.43 8.47 -4.91
C GLU A 3 -14.41 7.82 -5.86
N ALA A 4 -14.12 8.47 -7.00
CA ALA A 4 -13.14 8.00 -7.96
C ALA A 4 -11.70 8.05 -7.42
N LEU A 5 -11.37 9.07 -6.61
CA LEU A 5 -10.11 9.15 -5.86
C LEU A 5 -9.97 7.98 -4.89
N SER A 6 -11.01 7.74 -4.09
CA SER A 6 -11.01 6.64 -3.12
C SER A 6 -10.84 5.29 -3.82
N GLU A 7 -11.57 5.07 -4.92
CA GLU A 7 -11.46 3.84 -5.71
C GLU A 7 -10.09 3.70 -6.38
N ALA A 8 -9.51 4.77 -6.93
CA ALA A 8 -8.14 4.75 -7.47
C ALA A 8 -7.10 4.40 -6.39
N THR A 9 -7.30 4.90 -5.16
CA THR A 9 -6.43 4.61 -4.01
C THR A 9 -6.57 3.15 -3.58
N ARG A 10 -7.80 2.63 -3.52
CA ARG A 10 -8.09 1.22 -3.24
C ARG A 10 -7.46 0.30 -4.30
N GLN A 11 -7.57 0.65 -5.58
CA GLN A 11 -6.93 -0.12 -6.67
C GLN A 11 -5.42 -0.12 -6.54
N ALA A 12 -4.82 1.01 -6.16
CA ALA A 12 -3.38 1.13 -5.93
C ALA A 12 -2.91 0.27 -4.74
N LEU A 13 -3.68 0.24 -3.64
CA LEU A 13 -3.43 -0.64 -2.50
C LEU A 13 -3.32 -2.10 -2.96
N TRP A 14 -4.35 -2.57 -3.69
CA TRP A 14 -4.37 -3.94 -4.17
C TRP A 14 -3.30 -4.25 -5.23
N ALA A 15 -2.90 -3.26 -6.04
CA ALA A 15 -1.76 -3.41 -6.94
C ALA A 15 -0.44 -3.59 -6.18
N GLY A 16 -0.25 -2.84 -5.08
CA GLY A 16 0.88 -3.01 -4.17
C GLY A 16 0.90 -4.40 -3.53
N ILE A 17 -0.23 -4.83 -2.95
CA ILE A 17 -0.37 -6.16 -2.34
C ILE A 17 -0.07 -7.27 -3.36
N ALA A 18 -0.58 -7.14 -4.60
CA ALA A 18 -0.35 -8.12 -5.65
C ALA A 18 1.13 -8.24 -6.07
N ALA A 19 1.93 -7.20 -5.85
CA ALA A 19 3.38 -7.21 -6.10
C ALA A 19 4.19 -7.82 -4.94
N ALA A 20 3.61 -7.91 -3.74
CA ALA A 20 4.26 -8.49 -2.57
C ALA A 20 4.39 -10.01 -2.71
N ARG A 21 5.62 -10.52 -2.58
CA ARG A 21 5.90 -11.96 -2.66
C ARG A 21 7.21 -12.30 -1.97
N VAL A 22 7.31 -13.52 -1.45
CA VAL A 22 8.58 -14.06 -0.94
C VAL A 22 9.64 -14.03 -2.05
N GLY A 23 10.82 -13.49 -1.72
CA GLY A 23 11.92 -13.27 -2.66
C GLY A 23 11.78 -12.01 -3.51
N GLY A 24 10.68 -11.24 -3.37
CA GLY A 24 10.54 -9.90 -3.92
C GLY A 24 11.18 -8.84 -3.03
N HIS A 25 11.16 -7.59 -3.45
CA HIS A 25 11.64 -6.47 -2.65
C HIS A 25 10.53 -5.48 -2.34
N VAL A 26 10.65 -4.77 -1.21
CA VAL A 26 9.65 -3.76 -0.81
C VAL A 26 9.46 -2.67 -1.89
N GLY A 27 10.49 -2.30 -2.63
CA GLY A 27 10.38 -1.36 -3.75
C GLY A 27 9.54 -1.86 -4.93
N ASP A 28 9.29 -3.17 -5.05
CA ASP A 28 8.33 -3.71 -6.01
C ASP A 28 6.89 -3.30 -5.67
N ILE A 29 6.56 -3.21 -4.37
CA ILE A 29 5.25 -2.79 -3.86
C ILE A 29 5.01 -1.32 -4.21
N GLY A 30 5.94 -0.44 -3.82
CA GLY A 30 5.83 0.99 -4.12
C GLY A 30 5.80 1.29 -5.62
N HIS A 31 6.56 0.52 -6.42
CA HIS A 31 6.50 0.64 -7.88
C HIS A 31 5.13 0.28 -8.44
N ALA A 32 4.47 -0.75 -7.90
CA ALA A 32 3.14 -1.17 -8.32
C ALA A 32 2.06 -0.17 -7.91
N VAL A 33 2.13 0.37 -6.70
CA VAL A 33 1.28 1.47 -6.21
C VAL A 33 1.40 2.68 -7.15
N GLU A 34 2.61 3.17 -7.39
CA GLU A 34 2.89 4.31 -8.27
C GLU A 34 2.37 4.07 -9.69
N THR A 35 2.62 2.89 -10.25
CA THR A 35 2.19 2.53 -11.60
C THR A 35 0.67 2.49 -11.71
N SER A 36 -0.02 1.92 -10.71
CA SER A 36 -1.48 1.89 -10.68
C SER A 36 -2.06 3.30 -10.68
N ILE A 37 -1.59 4.16 -9.78
CA ILE A 37 -2.10 5.55 -9.67
C ILE A 37 -1.86 6.32 -10.97
N ARG A 38 -0.67 6.20 -11.56
CA ARG A 38 -0.31 6.87 -12.82
C ARG A 38 -1.03 6.35 -14.05
N SER A 39 -1.63 5.16 -13.98
CA SER A 39 -2.39 4.59 -15.10
C SER A 39 -3.77 5.24 -15.27
N HIS A 40 -4.28 5.91 -14.24
CA HIS A 40 -5.56 6.61 -14.32
C HIS A 40 -5.49 7.80 -15.29
N PRO A 41 -6.59 8.09 -16.02
CA PRO A 41 -6.64 9.24 -16.91
C PRO A 41 -6.56 10.56 -16.14
N GLN A 42 -7.18 10.60 -14.95
CA GLN A 42 -7.05 11.70 -14.02
C GLN A 42 -5.65 11.71 -13.39
N ARG A 43 -5.06 12.90 -13.27
CA ARG A 43 -3.80 13.09 -12.55
C ARG A 43 -4.09 13.20 -11.06
N TYR A 44 -3.37 12.41 -10.27
CA TYR A 44 -3.41 12.42 -8.82
C TYR A 44 -2.03 12.73 -8.24
N GLY A 45 -2.00 13.34 -7.06
CA GLY A 45 -0.80 13.43 -6.25
C GLY A 45 -0.58 12.14 -5.46
N ILE A 46 0.68 11.75 -5.27
CA ILE A 46 1.08 10.60 -4.46
C ILE A 46 1.93 11.12 -3.30
N VAL A 47 1.44 10.95 -2.07
CA VAL A 47 2.15 11.37 -0.86
C VAL A 47 3.33 10.42 -0.63
N ALA A 48 4.54 10.96 -0.54
CA ALA A 48 5.78 10.17 -0.45
C ALA A 48 6.42 10.21 0.95
N GLU A 49 6.04 11.20 1.75
CA GLU A 49 6.57 11.45 3.09
C GLU A 49 6.01 10.50 4.15
N TYR A 50 4.87 9.87 3.87
CA TYR A 50 4.22 8.88 4.72
C TYR A 50 4.16 7.55 3.97
N THR A 51 4.51 6.48 4.66
CA THR A 51 4.72 5.15 4.08
C THR A 51 4.08 4.11 4.97
N GLY A 52 3.81 2.94 4.39
CA GLY A 52 3.56 1.75 5.20
C GLY A 52 4.79 1.31 5.97
N HIS A 53 4.63 0.25 6.73
CA HIS A 53 5.63 -0.18 7.70
C HIS A 53 5.55 -1.69 7.97
N GLY A 54 6.62 -2.26 8.50
CA GLY A 54 6.55 -3.54 9.18
C GLY A 54 5.67 -3.44 10.42
N ILE A 55 4.95 -4.51 10.72
CA ILE A 55 4.02 -4.58 11.86
C ILE A 55 4.05 -5.97 12.47
N GLY A 56 3.93 -6.05 13.80
CA GLY A 56 3.96 -7.33 14.52
C GLY A 56 4.19 -7.13 16.01
N THR A 57 5.44 -7.32 16.47
CA THR A 57 5.82 -7.09 17.88
C THR A 57 5.82 -5.62 18.26
N GLU A 58 5.91 -4.74 17.28
CA GLU A 58 5.81 -3.29 17.42
C GLU A 58 4.78 -2.76 16.42
N MET A 59 4.16 -1.61 16.75
CA MET A 59 3.16 -0.97 15.89
C MET A 59 3.80 -0.54 14.57
N HIS A 60 4.92 0.17 14.62
CA HIS A 60 5.74 0.51 13.47
C HIS A 60 7.13 -0.08 13.65
N GLN A 61 7.59 -0.87 12.69
CA GLN A 61 8.95 -1.42 12.62
C GLN A 61 9.39 -1.51 11.15
N ALA A 62 10.68 -1.80 10.91
CA ALA A 62 11.17 -2.02 9.56
C ALA A 62 10.45 -3.21 8.87
N PRO A 63 10.31 -3.20 7.53
CA PRO A 63 10.73 -2.14 6.59
C PRO A 63 9.69 -1.02 6.44
N ASP A 64 10.14 0.17 6.04
CA ASP A 64 9.25 1.17 5.44
C ASP A 64 8.74 0.66 4.08
N VAL A 65 7.44 0.85 3.80
CA VAL A 65 6.77 0.44 2.55
C VAL A 65 6.30 1.67 1.79
N PRO A 66 7.14 2.23 0.89
CA PRO A 66 6.86 3.52 0.27
C PRO A 66 5.79 3.44 -0.81
N ASN A 67 5.07 4.55 -1.01
CA ASN A 67 4.07 4.70 -2.09
C ASN A 67 4.68 4.91 -3.47
N LEU A 68 6.00 5.16 -3.52
CA LEU A 68 6.81 5.28 -4.73
C LEU A 68 7.95 4.28 -4.65
N GLY A 69 8.26 3.58 -5.75
CA GLY A 69 9.24 2.50 -5.68
C GLY A 69 9.94 2.19 -6.99
N ARG A 70 11.05 1.46 -6.87
CA ARG A 70 11.80 0.91 -8.00
C ARG A 70 11.88 -0.59 -7.84
N ARG A 71 11.59 -1.30 -8.92
CA ARG A 71 11.63 -2.77 -8.93
C ARG A 71 12.98 -3.31 -8.47
N GLY A 72 12.97 -4.34 -7.63
CA GLY A 72 14.16 -4.99 -7.09
C GLY A 72 15.02 -4.12 -6.16
N ARG A 73 14.45 -3.09 -5.52
CA ARG A 73 15.14 -2.22 -4.56
C ARG A 73 14.44 -2.26 -3.20
N GLY A 74 15.18 -1.92 -2.14
CA GLY A 74 14.69 -1.98 -0.76
C GLY A 74 14.90 -3.37 -0.16
N GLU A 75 14.35 -3.57 1.05
CA GLU A 75 14.52 -4.81 1.80
C GLU A 75 13.92 -6.02 1.08
N LEU A 76 14.54 -7.19 1.28
CA LEU A 76 14.08 -8.46 0.73
C LEU A 76 12.89 -8.96 1.55
N LEU A 77 11.80 -9.29 0.88
CA LEU A 77 10.62 -9.87 1.47
C LEU A 77 10.83 -11.37 1.67
N VAL A 78 10.67 -11.85 2.92
CA VAL A 78 10.86 -13.27 3.28
C VAL A 78 9.55 -13.86 3.82
N LYS A 79 9.49 -15.19 3.92
CA LYS A 79 8.36 -15.85 4.56
C LYS A 79 8.23 -15.34 6.01
N GLY A 80 7.01 -14.99 6.41
CA GLY A 80 6.69 -14.45 7.72
C GLY A 80 6.78 -12.92 7.81
N THR A 81 7.19 -12.23 6.74
CA THR A 81 7.12 -10.76 6.71
C THR A 81 5.66 -10.32 6.84
N CYS A 82 5.40 -9.43 7.81
CA CYS A 82 4.13 -8.76 8.00
C CYS A 82 4.33 -7.25 7.80
N ILE A 83 3.56 -6.64 6.90
CA ILE A 83 3.68 -5.22 6.54
C ILE A 83 2.30 -4.59 6.32
N ALA A 84 2.17 -3.31 6.64
CA ALA A 84 1.09 -2.45 6.19
C ALA A 84 1.43 -1.92 4.78
N VAL A 85 0.48 -2.04 3.87
CA VAL A 85 0.49 -1.37 2.56
C VAL A 85 -0.61 -0.32 2.63
N GLU A 86 -0.27 0.95 2.45
CA GLU A 86 -1.15 2.05 2.88
C GLU A 86 -1.07 3.32 1.98
N PRO A 87 -1.43 3.23 0.68
CA PRO A 87 -1.29 4.36 -0.22
C PRO A 87 -2.16 5.55 0.15
N MET A 88 -1.52 6.73 0.14
CA MET A 88 -2.17 8.04 0.35
C MET A 88 -2.10 8.85 -0.95
N VAL A 89 -3.26 9.19 -1.48
CA VAL A 89 -3.41 9.81 -2.80
C VAL A 89 -4.26 11.08 -2.69
N THR A 90 -3.91 12.12 -3.43
CA THR A 90 -4.60 13.42 -3.41
C THR A 90 -5.21 13.74 -4.76
N LEU A 91 -6.34 14.47 -4.77
CA LEU A 91 -6.95 14.97 -6.00
C LEU A 91 -6.10 16.02 -6.71
N GLY A 92 -5.34 16.81 -5.94
CA GLY A 92 -4.45 17.85 -6.45
C GLY A 92 -2.97 17.48 -6.31
N SER A 93 -2.22 18.39 -5.69
CA SER A 93 -0.79 18.22 -5.41
C SER A 93 -0.55 17.21 -4.28
N ALA A 94 0.60 16.52 -4.32
CA ALA A 94 1.06 15.68 -3.20
C ALA A 94 1.56 16.51 -1.99
N ALA A 95 1.78 17.81 -2.19
CA ALA A 95 2.32 18.69 -1.17
C ALA A 95 1.37 18.77 0.04
N ASN A 96 1.91 18.45 1.21
CA ASN A 96 1.18 18.42 2.47
C ASN A 96 1.85 19.30 3.53
N ALA A 97 1.15 19.51 4.64
CA ALA A 97 1.64 20.20 5.83
C ALA A 97 1.02 19.57 7.08
N THR A 98 1.81 19.46 8.14
CA THR A 98 1.33 19.12 9.48
C THR A 98 0.82 20.40 10.15
N LEU A 99 -0.35 20.33 10.79
CA LEU A 99 -0.94 21.43 11.53
C LEU A 99 -0.26 21.64 12.89
N ASP A 100 -0.63 22.73 13.57
CA ASP A 100 -0.07 23.11 14.88
C ASP A 100 -0.36 22.11 16.00
N ASP A 101 -1.25 21.13 15.77
CA ASP A 101 -1.48 20.01 16.68
C ASP A 101 -0.40 18.92 16.58
N GLU A 102 0.58 19.09 15.68
CA GLU A 102 1.69 18.17 15.42
C GLU A 102 1.28 16.79 14.87
N TRP A 103 0.01 16.60 14.52
CA TRP A 103 -0.54 15.30 14.08
C TRP A 103 -1.34 15.37 12.79
N THR A 104 -2.23 16.36 12.65
CA THR A 104 -3.13 16.43 11.51
C THR A 104 -2.35 16.84 10.28
N VAL A 105 -2.39 16.00 9.25
CA VAL A 105 -1.75 16.25 7.96
C VAL A 105 -2.81 16.69 6.96
N VAL A 106 -2.60 17.83 6.32
CA VAL A 106 -3.51 18.39 5.31
C VAL A 106 -2.78 18.61 3.98
N THR A 107 -3.53 18.56 2.87
CA THR A 107 -3.03 18.98 1.57
C THR A 107 -2.86 20.50 1.54
N ARG A 108 -1.74 20.99 0.98
CA ARG A 108 -1.46 22.44 0.93
C ARG A 108 -2.39 23.21 0.02
N ASP A 109 -2.96 22.55 -0.98
CA ASP A 109 -3.92 23.15 -1.91
C ASP A 109 -5.38 22.99 -1.46
N GLY A 110 -5.62 22.36 -0.30
CA GLY A 110 -6.96 22.10 0.22
C GLY A 110 -7.75 21.04 -0.56
N SER A 111 -7.13 20.34 -1.52
CA SER A 111 -7.78 19.28 -2.27
C SER A 111 -8.04 18.04 -1.40
N PRO A 112 -9.11 17.27 -1.66
CA PRO A 112 -9.36 16.03 -0.94
C PRO A 112 -8.22 15.00 -1.12
N ALA A 113 -8.02 14.18 -0.10
CA ALA A 113 -7.13 13.04 -0.10
C ALA A 113 -7.90 11.77 0.26
N ALA A 114 -7.40 10.62 -0.18
CA ALA A 114 -7.88 9.31 0.21
C ALA A 114 -6.71 8.45 0.70
N HIS A 115 -7.03 7.58 1.65
CA HIS A 115 -6.11 6.63 2.25
C HIS A 115 -6.83 5.28 2.35
N TRP A 116 -6.13 4.21 2.00
CA TRP A 116 -6.59 2.83 2.17
C TRP A 116 -5.44 2.01 2.70
N GLU A 117 -5.72 1.10 3.62
CA GLU A 117 -4.69 0.27 4.25
C GLU A 117 -5.14 -1.18 4.34
N HIS A 118 -4.19 -2.08 4.11
CA HIS A 118 -4.28 -3.45 4.59
C HIS A 118 -2.95 -3.90 5.19
N THR A 119 -3.04 -4.68 6.26
CA THR A 119 -1.91 -5.46 6.76
C THR A 119 -1.88 -6.80 6.04
N ILE A 120 -0.72 -7.19 5.53
CA ILE A 120 -0.52 -8.49 4.86
C ILE A 120 0.56 -9.31 5.55
N ALA A 121 0.45 -10.64 5.43
CA ALA A 121 1.48 -11.59 5.81
C ALA A 121 1.90 -12.40 4.58
N LEU A 122 3.21 -12.57 4.39
CA LEU A 122 3.75 -13.46 3.36
C LEU A 122 3.92 -14.87 3.91
N THR A 123 3.12 -15.80 3.41
CA THR A 123 3.18 -17.20 3.82
C THR A 123 4.04 -18.03 2.87
N GLY A 124 4.12 -19.35 3.10
CA GLY A 124 4.84 -20.24 2.20
C GLY A 124 4.12 -20.49 0.87
N THR A 125 2.81 -20.23 0.81
CA THR A 125 1.94 -20.54 -0.33
C THR A 125 1.53 -19.28 -1.10
N GLY A 126 1.46 -18.12 -0.43
CA GLY A 126 1.02 -16.88 -1.04
C GLY A 126 0.93 -15.71 -0.07
N VAL A 127 0.05 -14.77 -0.38
CA VAL A 127 -0.27 -13.62 0.46
C VAL A 127 -1.52 -13.93 1.28
N TRP A 128 -1.53 -13.54 2.55
CA TRP A 128 -2.72 -13.43 3.38
C TRP A 128 -2.94 -11.98 3.78
N VAL A 129 -4.12 -11.44 3.52
CA VAL A 129 -4.50 -10.09 3.94
C VAL A 129 -5.17 -10.18 5.31
N LEU A 130 -4.40 -9.85 6.36
CA LEU A 130 -4.77 -10.03 7.77
C LEU A 130 -6.01 -9.21 8.18
N THR A 131 -6.28 -8.11 7.49
CA THR A 131 -7.37 -7.19 7.79
C THR A 131 -8.52 -7.25 6.77
N ALA A 132 -8.56 -8.28 5.92
CA ALA A 132 -9.70 -8.57 5.05
C ALA A 132 -10.52 -9.74 5.61
N GLU A 133 -11.86 -9.68 5.48
CA GLU A 133 -12.78 -10.69 6.03
C GLU A 133 -12.53 -12.11 5.49
N ASP A 134 -12.18 -12.23 4.21
CA ASP A 134 -11.87 -13.49 3.51
C ASP A 134 -10.36 -13.75 3.40
N GLY A 135 -9.53 -13.02 4.16
CA GLY A 135 -8.08 -13.06 4.01
C GLY A 135 -7.56 -12.49 2.68
N GLY A 136 -8.43 -11.81 1.91
CA GLY A 136 -8.13 -11.28 0.58
C GLY A 136 -8.27 -12.28 -0.56
N GLU A 137 -8.82 -13.48 -0.30
CA GLU A 137 -8.90 -14.57 -1.28
C GLU A 137 -9.54 -14.12 -2.61
N ALA A 138 -10.70 -13.47 -2.55
CA ALA A 138 -11.43 -13.08 -3.76
C ALA A 138 -10.66 -12.05 -4.61
N GLU A 139 -10.11 -11.00 -3.99
CA GLU A 139 -9.35 -9.95 -4.67
C GLU A 139 -8.00 -10.46 -5.19
N LEU A 140 -7.30 -11.30 -4.42
CA LEU A 140 -6.05 -11.93 -4.85
C LEU A 140 -6.28 -12.87 -6.04
N ALA A 141 -7.32 -13.70 -6.00
CA ALA A 141 -7.68 -14.61 -7.08
C ALA A 141 -8.03 -13.84 -8.37
N ALA A 142 -8.83 -12.76 -8.26
CA ALA A 142 -9.16 -11.89 -9.39
C ALA A 142 -7.93 -11.26 -10.06
N ARG A 143 -6.82 -11.15 -9.33
CA ARG A 143 -5.54 -10.58 -9.79
C ARG A 143 -4.51 -11.64 -10.18
N GLY A 144 -4.86 -12.93 -10.09
CA GLY A 144 -3.94 -14.03 -10.36
C GLY A 144 -2.79 -14.15 -9.35
N VAL A 145 -2.98 -13.62 -8.14
CA VAL A 145 -2.02 -13.69 -7.04
C VAL A 145 -2.34 -14.91 -6.20
N LYS A 146 -1.30 -15.64 -5.76
CA LYS A 146 -1.50 -16.80 -4.89
C LYS A 146 -2.01 -16.33 -3.52
N PHE A 147 -3.20 -16.79 -3.16
CA PHE A 147 -3.71 -16.73 -1.80
C PHE A 147 -2.98 -17.76 -0.92
N GLY A 148 -2.63 -17.38 0.30
CA GLY A 148 -1.84 -18.22 1.18
C GLY A 148 -2.32 -18.19 2.63
N PRO A 149 -3.27 -19.05 3.04
CA PRO A 149 -3.82 -19.06 4.39
C PRO A 149 -2.81 -19.31 5.51
N LEU A 150 -3.12 -18.79 6.71
CA LEU A 150 -2.27 -18.93 7.92
C LEU A 150 -2.30 -20.33 8.54
N GLY A 151 -3.22 -21.20 8.10
CA GLY A 151 -3.32 -22.59 8.50
C GLY A 151 -4.01 -23.43 7.42
N ASP A 152 -3.91 -24.75 7.56
CA ASP A 152 -4.80 -25.71 6.88
C ASP A 152 -6.06 -25.94 7.74
#